data_AF-A0A7S1FJ06-F1
#
_entry.id   AF-A0A7S1FJ06-F1
#
_cell.length_a   1.000
_cell.length_b   1.000
_cell.length_c   1.000
_cell.angle_alpha   90.00
_cell.angle_beta   90.00
_cell.angle_gamma   90.00
#
_symmetry.space_group_name_H-M   'P 1'
#
loop_
_entity.id
_entity.type
_entity.pdbx_description
1 polymer ?
#
loop_
_entity_poly.entity_id
_entity_poly.type
_entity_poly.pdbx_seq_one_letter_code
_entity_poly.pdbx_strand_id
1 'polypeptide(L)'
;NFRSRHDHNWSCPPSFMARELLGGPSARQRTTTPPRSNLVPIRLLRICVDDRVLGGVEVNESSTLGDVRTSIQEDEIPGVPDSYHFLYCGAPVSRRQEGRRRAVDCFPFLTIIPENARVAPVAEGDFGAATPSTGNPPSFPSRQEEELLVEARPASEFGPLTGNMLELHITDGPLEGTTVTVGQDGARVGRHTSNTVVIPEAGISRLHCEICHVGGEFCVRDLGSTTGTFFYLKPHGRFQMFMGLMVKLGETEFVVVSQTGESLASELVVLFYEGPLMGHKARIPASGITIGRRHDNNLVLVQDGTVSAHHAMIICDGGEFFIEDLGSCNGTCIRLSTERTESDWHALLDGDVLGAGCTKIHCTLRRQR
;
A
#
# COMPACT_ATOMS: atom_id res chain seq x y z
N ASN A 1 -55.90 -17.08 -57.15
CA ASN A 1 -57.31 -16.65 -56.98
C ASN A 1 -57.36 -15.26 -56.38
N PHE A 2 -57.59 -14.29 -57.27
CA PHE A 2 -58.43 -13.11 -57.14
C PHE A 2 -58.51 -12.31 -55.81
N ARG A 3 -58.24 -11.01 -56.01
CA ARG A 3 -58.85 -9.79 -55.41
C ARG A 3 -58.05 -9.10 -54.31
N SER A 4 -57.93 -7.78 -54.28
CA SER A 4 -58.18 -6.70 -55.26
C SER A 4 -57.94 -5.38 -54.51
N ARG A 5 -57.36 -4.37 -55.21
CA ARG A 5 -57.76 -2.94 -55.25
C ARG A 5 -57.78 -2.15 -53.94
N HIS A 6 -57.52 -0.85 -53.84
CA HIS A 6 -57.35 0.30 -54.75
C HIS A 6 -56.78 1.41 -53.83
N ASP A 7 -55.69 2.09 -54.17
CA ASP A 7 -55.62 3.35 -54.95
C ASP A 7 -55.51 4.62 -54.10
N HIS A 8 -54.74 5.54 -54.69
CA HIS A 8 -54.77 7.00 -54.59
C HIS A 8 -54.00 7.68 -53.46
N ASN A 9 -53.36 8.83 -53.70
CA ASN A 9 -52.73 9.48 -54.85
C ASN A 9 -52.20 10.80 -54.26
N TRP A 10 -50.94 11.16 -54.55
CA TRP A 10 -50.46 12.52 -54.87
C TRP A 10 -50.67 13.64 -53.82
N SER A 11 -49.79 14.61 -53.57
CA SER A 11 -48.89 15.37 -54.45
C SER A 11 -48.07 16.31 -53.55
N CYS A 12 -46.77 16.49 -53.82
CA CYS A 12 -46.03 17.74 -53.56
C CYS A 12 -46.49 18.80 -54.59
N PRO A 13 -46.33 20.15 -54.45
CA PRO A 13 -45.02 20.85 -54.32
C PRO A 13 -45.13 22.27 -53.63
N PRO A 14 -44.33 23.32 -53.94
CA PRO A 14 -42.87 23.52 -53.75
C PRO A 14 -42.47 24.84 -53.02
N SER A 15 -41.18 24.93 -52.66
CA SER A 15 -40.25 26.10 -52.62
C SER A 15 -40.71 27.50 -52.16
N PHE A 16 -39.96 28.12 -51.24
CA PHE A 16 -39.41 29.49 -51.42
C PHE A 16 -38.27 29.78 -50.42
N MET A 17 -37.24 30.48 -50.91
CA MET A 17 -36.11 31.00 -50.15
C MET A 17 -36.49 32.24 -49.31
N ALA A 18 -35.86 32.40 -48.13
CA ALA A 18 -35.50 33.70 -47.57
C ALA A 18 -34.31 33.55 -46.60
N ARG A 19 -33.55 34.64 -46.50
CA ARG A 19 -32.16 34.79 -46.03
C ARG A 19 -32.15 35.49 -44.66
N GLU A 20 -31.00 35.42 -43.96
CA GLU A 20 -30.56 36.30 -42.83
C GLU A 20 -31.22 36.06 -41.45
N LEU A 21 -30.59 36.16 -40.27
CA LEU A 21 -29.25 36.54 -39.79
C LEU A 21 -29.13 36.13 -38.28
N LEU A 22 -27.90 35.86 -37.81
CA LEU A 22 -27.37 36.07 -36.43
C LEU A 22 -27.78 35.18 -35.23
N GLY A 23 -26.79 34.44 -34.71
CA GLY A 23 -26.31 34.61 -33.31
C GLY A 23 -26.80 33.67 -32.19
N GLY A 24 -25.86 32.92 -31.59
CA GLY A 24 -25.92 32.52 -30.17
C GLY A 24 -26.21 31.03 -29.85
N PRO A 25 -25.63 30.45 -28.79
CA PRO A 25 -25.19 29.06 -28.76
C PRO A 25 -26.26 28.04 -28.38
N SER A 26 -26.18 26.87 -29.02
CA SER A 26 -27.04 25.71 -28.80
C SER A 26 -26.78 25.08 -27.42
N ALA A 27 -27.73 25.26 -26.50
CA ALA A 27 -27.93 24.36 -25.37
C ALA A 27 -28.47 23.02 -25.89
N ARG A 28 -27.64 21.98 -25.93
CA ARG A 28 -28.11 20.62 -26.22
C ARG A 28 -28.62 19.97 -24.94
N GLN A 29 -29.94 19.88 -24.85
CA GLN A 29 -30.65 19.04 -23.89
C GLN A 29 -30.24 17.57 -24.03
N ARG A 30 -30.18 16.94 -22.85
CA ARG A 30 -29.92 15.53 -22.56
C ARG A 30 -30.71 14.60 -23.48
N THR A 31 -30.01 13.68 -24.13
CA THR A 31 -30.57 12.41 -24.60
C THR A 31 -30.14 11.30 -23.64
N THR A 32 -31.10 10.48 -23.26
CA THR A 32 -31.05 9.47 -22.21
C THR A 32 -30.19 8.25 -22.58
N THR A 33 -29.51 7.75 -21.56
CA THR A 33 -28.49 6.69 -21.39
C THR A 33 -28.76 5.33 -22.06
N PRO A 34 -27.73 4.61 -22.55
CA PRO A 34 -27.71 3.15 -22.59
C PRO A 34 -27.05 2.59 -21.29
N PRO A 35 -27.59 1.52 -20.67
CA PRO A 35 -27.12 1.05 -19.39
C PRO A 35 -25.87 0.17 -19.54
N ARG A 36 -24.87 0.42 -18.71
CA ARG A 36 -23.93 -0.53 -18.10
C ARG A 36 -23.03 0.29 -17.19
N SER A 37 -23.42 0.44 -15.93
CA SER A 37 -22.52 0.92 -14.89
C SER A 37 -21.45 -0.15 -14.64
N ASN A 38 -20.49 -0.27 -15.55
CA ASN A 38 -19.13 -0.57 -15.15
C ASN A 38 -18.65 0.70 -14.45
N LEU A 39 -19.05 0.90 -13.20
CA LEU A 39 -18.35 1.83 -12.33
C LEU A 39 -16.94 1.26 -12.24
N VAL A 40 -16.02 1.81 -13.04
CA VAL A 40 -14.61 1.48 -12.90
C VAL A 40 -14.29 1.86 -11.46
N PRO A 41 -13.77 0.93 -10.64
CA PRO A 41 -13.56 1.21 -9.23
C PRO A 41 -12.64 2.43 -9.11
N ILE A 42 -13.22 3.50 -8.59
CA ILE A 42 -12.50 4.72 -8.26
C ILE A 42 -11.85 4.46 -6.91
N ARG A 43 -10.57 4.75 -6.81
CA ARG A 43 -9.75 4.56 -5.61
C ARG A 43 -9.09 5.88 -5.25
N LEU A 44 -8.90 6.14 -3.97
CA LEU A 44 -8.32 7.39 -3.50
C LEU A 44 -6.79 7.27 -3.37
N LEU A 45 -6.04 7.88 -4.31
CA LEU A 45 -4.58 7.93 -4.29
C LEU A 45 -4.10 9.11 -3.44
N ARG A 46 -3.42 8.83 -2.32
CA ARG A 46 -2.99 9.86 -1.37
C ARG A 46 -1.68 10.52 -1.83
N ILE A 47 -1.68 11.83 -1.97
CA ILE A 47 -0.51 12.60 -2.42
C ILE A 47 0.37 12.95 -1.22
N CYS A 48 1.65 12.64 -1.29
CA CYS A 48 2.59 12.80 -0.18
C CYS A 48 3.80 13.68 -0.53
N VAL A 49 4.25 14.50 0.42
CA VAL A 49 5.49 15.29 0.37
C VAL A 49 6.23 15.14 1.69
N ASP A 50 7.53 14.80 1.64
CA ASP A 50 8.44 14.81 2.80
C ASP A 50 7.81 14.25 4.08
N ASP A 51 7.18 13.07 3.95
CA ASP A 51 6.55 12.28 5.03
C ASP A 51 5.15 12.76 5.48
N ARG A 52 4.52 13.67 4.73
CA ARG A 52 3.17 14.16 5.00
C ARG A 52 2.20 13.86 3.87
N VAL A 53 1.03 13.35 4.23
CA VAL A 53 -0.11 13.23 3.31
C VAL A 53 -0.77 14.61 3.17
N LEU A 54 -0.80 15.14 1.96
CA LEU A 54 -1.36 16.47 1.64
C LEU A 54 -2.85 16.41 1.26
N GLY A 55 -3.26 15.32 0.61
CA GLY A 55 -4.62 15.15 0.10
C GLY A 55 -4.76 13.84 -0.67
N GLY A 56 -5.88 13.65 -1.34
CA GLY A 56 -6.15 12.46 -2.15
C GLY A 56 -6.75 12.83 -3.50
N VAL A 57 -6.41 12.04 -4.51
CA VAL A 57 -6.93 12.16 -5.88
C VAL A 57 -7.68 10.88 -6.24
N GLU A 58 -8.90 11.03 -6.74
CA GLU A 58 -9.68 9.91 -7.24
C GLU A 58 -9.08 9.40 -8.56
N VAL A 59 -8.69 8.13 -8.58
CA VAL A 59 -8.10 7.48 -9.75
C VAL A 59 -8.74 6.14 -10.03
N ASN A 60 -8.79 5.77 -11.31
CA ASN A 60 -9.33 4.51 -11.79
C ASN A 60 -8.20 3.64 -12.40
N GLU A 61 -8.51 2.40 -12.80
CA GLU A 61 -7.49 1.47 -13.35
C GLU A 61 -6.80 1.95 -14.63
N SER A 62 -7.41 2.90 -15.35
CA SER A 62 -6.84 3.52 -16.54
C SER A 62 -6.14 4.87 -16.28
N SER A 63 -6.30 5.45 -15.09
CA SER A 63 -5.71 6.74 -14.73
C SER A 63 -4.20 6.66 -14.77
N THR A 64 -3.59 7.65 -15.41
CA THR A 64 -2.14 7.82 -15.49
C THR A 64 -1.67 8.87 -14.48
N LEU A 65 -0.36 8.95 -14.22
CA LEU A 65 0.19 10.04 -13.41
C LEU A 65 -0.07 11.42 -14.03
N GLY A 66 -0.25 11.50 -15.35
CA GLY A 66 -0.62 12.74 -16.03
C GLY A 66 -2.05 13.19 -15.69
N ASP A 67 -2.97 12.24 -15.59
CA ASP A 67 -4.35 12.51 -15.15
C ASP A 67 -4.35 12.97 -13.70
N VAL A 68 -3.57 12.30 -12.84
CA VAL A 68 -3.39 12.70 -11.43
C VAL A 68 -2.87 14.12 -11.31
N ARG A 69 -1.89 14.53 -12.13
CA ARG A 69 -1.40 15.92 -12.13
C ARG A 69 -2.50 16.91 -12.44
N THR A 70 -3.33 16.59 -13.43
CA THR A 70 -4.43 17.45 -13.86
C THR A 70 -5.42 17.62 -12.72
N SER A 71 -5.80 16.52 -12.05
CA SER A 71 -6.67 16.56 -10.87
C SER A 71 -6.06 17.35 -9.70
N ILE A 72 -4.76 17.18 -9.39
CA ILE A 72 -4.10 17.97 -8.33
C ILE A 72 -4.18 19.48 -8.60
N GLN A 73 -4.04 19.87 -9.87
CA GLN A 73 -4.12 21.28 -10.28
C GLN A 73 -5.56 21.80 -10.27
N GLU A 74 -6.54 20.98 -10.64
CA GLU A 74 -7.96 21.34 -10.63
C GLU A 74 -8.52 21.42 -9.20
N ASP A 75 -8.11 20.50 -8.32
CA ASP A 75 -8.59 20.40 -6.94
C ASP A 75 -7.84 21.33 -5.96
N GLU A 76 -6.79 22.02 -6.43
CA GLU A 76 -5.93 22.93 -5.65
C GLU A 76 -5.52 22.33 -4.28
N ILE A 77 -4.99 21.09 -4.29
CA ILE A 77 -4.67 20.37 -3.05
C ILE A 77 -3.70 21.19 -2.18
N PRO A 78 -4.09 21.56 -0.94
CA PRO A 78 -3.27 22.41 -0.08
C PRO A 78 -1.90 21.80 0.22
N GLY A 79 -0.85 22.61 0.08
CA GLY A 79 0.52 22.22 0.43
C GLY A 79 1.29 21.50 -0.68
N VAL A 80 0.68 21.26 -1.85
CA VAL A 80 1.41 20.81 -3.04
C VAL A 80 2.29 21.95 -3.58
N PRO A 81 3.60 21.73 -3.84
CA PRO A 81 4.46 22.75 -4.43
C PRO A 81 4.03 23.17 -5.84
N ASP A 82 4.33 24.42 -6.25
CA ASP A 82 4.01 24.91 -7.62
C ASP A 82 4.72 24.10 -8.73
N SER A 83 5.92 23.58 -8.44
CA SER A 83 6.67 22.70 -9.35
C SER A 83 7.21 21.48 -8.63
N TYR A 84 6.85 20.29 -9.13
CA TYR A 84 7.20 19.00 -8.55
C TYR A 84 7.30 17.90 -9.60
N HIS A 85 8.07 16.86 -9.28
CA HIS A 85 8.10 15.58 -9.98
C HIS A 85 7.38 14.51 -9.17
N PHE A 86 6.63 13.63 -9.85
CA PHE A 86 6.16 12.40 -9.23
C PHE A 86 7.32 11.42 -9.07
N LEU A 87 7.31 10.67 -7.98
CA LEU A 87 8.15 9.49 -7.85
C LEU A 87 7.38 8.25 -8.31
N TYR A 88 8.00 7.48 -9.19
CA TYR A 88 7.51 6.19 -9.62
C TYR A 88 8.67 5.20 -9.57
N CYS A 89 8.51 4.12 -8.81
CA CYS A 89 9.58 3.17 -8.51
C CYS A 89 10.90 3.84 -8.10
N GLY A 90 10.76 4.83 -7.23
CA GLY A 90 11.86 5.61 -6.70
C GLY A 90 12.59 6.57 -7.64
N ALA A 91 12.19 6.68 -8.90
CA ALA A 91 12.74 7.64 -9.84
C ALA A 91 11.78 8.82 -10.09
N PRO A 92 12.29 10.06 -10.21
CA PRO A 92 11.48 11.19 -10.66
C PRO A 92 11.00 10.96 -12.09
N VAL A 93 9.69 11.04 -12.28
CA VAL A 93 9.04 10.89 -13.57
C VAL A 93 9.01 12.23 -14.28
N SER A 94 9.55 12.27 -15.50
CA SER A 94 9.43 13.46 -16.34
C SER A 94 7.98 13.66 -16.81
N ARG A 95 7.57 14.91 -17.06
CA ARG A 95 6.24 15.27 -17.59
C ARG A 95 5.79 14.42 -18.79
N ARG A 96 6.73 14.01 -19.66
CA ARG A 96 6.46 13.17 -20.84
C ARG A 96 6.17 11.70 -20.50
N GLN A 97 6.70 11.21 -19.39
CA GLN A 97 6.54 9.83 -18.92
C GLN A 97 5.29 9.64 -18.06
N GLU A 98 4.76 10.72 -17.48
CA GLU A 98 3.57 10.67 -16.60
C GLU A 98 2.36 9.99 -17.29
N GLY A 99 2.12 10.29 -18.57
CA GLY A 99 1.03 9.66 -19.34
C GLY A 99 1.25 8.19 -19.72
N ARG A 100 2.40 7.59 -19.38
CA ARG A 100 2.70 6.17 -19.62
C ARG A 100 2.74 5.34 -18.35
N ARG A 101 2.67 5.98 -17.18
CA ARG A 101 2.72 5.34 -15.87
C ARG A 101 1.31 5.34 -15.30
N ARG A 102 0.83 4.17 -14.87
CA ARG A 102 -0.50 4.08 -14.28
C ARG A 102 -0.45 4.56 -12.84
N ALA A 103 -1.41 5.36 -12.45
CA ALA A 103 -1.55 5.86 -11.09
C ALA A 103 -1.81 4.71 -10.09
N VAL A 104 -2.47 3.64 -10.56
CA VAL A 104 -2.74 2.45 -9.73
C VAL A 104 -1.49 1.73 -9.23
N ASP A 105 -0.37 1.89 -9.94
CA ASP A 105 0.90 1.25 -9.56
C ASP A 105 1.58 2.01 -8.39
N CYS A 106 1.07 3.18 -8.00
CA CYS A 106 1.56 3.98 -6.88
C CYS A 106 0.64 3.92 -5.64
N PHE A 107 -0.31 2.98 -5.59
CA PHE A 107 -1.18 2.86 -4.42
C PHE A 107 -0.45 2.34 -3.19
N PRO A 108 -0.83 2.80 -1.98
CA PRO A 108 -1.88 3.80 -1.69
C PRO A 108 -1.42 5.26 -1.77
N PHE A 109 -0.10 5.49 -1.87
CA PHE A 109 0.49 6.80 -1.72
C PHE A 109 1.43 7.14 -2.88
N LEU A 110 1.15 8.27 -3.52
CA LEU A 110 2.00 8.86 -4.55
C LEU A 110 2.84 9.97 -3.94
N THR A 111 4.16 9.75 -3.92
CA THR A 111 5.11 10.75 -3.42
C THR A 111 5.46 11.75 -4.51
N ILE A 112 5.46 13.04 -4.17
CA ILE A 112 5.96 14.12 -5.03
C ILE A 112 7.19 14.76 -4.38
N ILE A 113 8.15 15.16 -5.22
CA ILE A 113 9.34 15.91 -4.80
C ILE A 113 9.33 17.27 -5.48
N PRO A 114 9.53 18.38 -4.76
CA PRO A 114 9.67 19.70 -5.39
C PRO A 114 10.89 19.73 -6.34
N GLU A 115 10.74 20.32 -7.53
CA GLU A 115 11.83 20.37 -8.55
C GLU A 115 13.09 21.09 -8.04
N ASN A 116 12.96 21.92 -7.01
CA ASN A 116 14.04 22.70 -6.41
C ASN A 116 14.85 21.93 -5.35
N ALA A 117 14.51 20.67 -5.05
CA ALA A 117 15.28 19.84 -4.12
C ALA A 117 16.62 19.42 -4.77
N ARG A 118 17.71 20.05 -4.33
CA ARG A 118 19.07 19.75 -4.80
C ARG A 118 19.43 18.28 -4.55
N VAL A 119 19.58 17.50 -5.64
CA VAL A 119 20.37 16.27 -5.62
C VAL A 119 21.83 16.67 -5.55
N ALA A 120 22.50 16.38 -4.43
CA ALA A 120 23.95 16.57 -4.32
C ALA A 120 24.66 15.57 -5.25
N PRO A 121 25.73 15.97 -5.95
CA PRO A 121 26.41 15.10 -6.90
C PRO A 121 27.15 13.96 -6.19
N VAL A 122 27.08 12.78 -6.82
CA VAL A 122 27.72 11.52 -6.42
C VAL A 122 29.23 11.72 -6.34
N ALA A 123 29.82 11.58 -5.16
CA ALA A 123 31.25 11.36 -5.00
C ALA A 123 31.49 9.84 -5.02
N GLU A 124 32.11 9.35 -6.09
CA GLU A 124 32.71 8.02 -6.09
C GLU A 124 33.79 7.97 -5.00
N GLY A 125 33.59 7.12 -3.98
CA GLY A 125 34.49 6.99 -2.85
C GLY A 125 34.32 5.64 -2.19
N ASP A 126 35.37 4.84 -2.27
CA ASP A 126 35.58 3.53 -1.67
C ASP A 126 35.20 3.53 -0.16
N PHE A 127 34.23 2.68 0.24
CA PHE A 127 33.81 2.56 1.64
C PHE A 127 34.80 1.68 2.43
N GLY A 128 35.98 2.25 2.72
CA GLY A 128 36.92 1.71 3.69
C GLY A 128 36.59 2.18 5.11
N ALA A 129 36.34 1.22 6.00
CA ALA A 129 36.40 1.30 7.46
C ALA A 129 35.87 2.59 8.12
N ALA A 130 34.62 2.53 8.60
CA ALA A 130 34.07 3.52 9.52
C ALA A 130 34.95 3.63 10.79
N THR A 131 35.54 4.81 10.99
CA THR A 131 36.00 5.25 12.31
C THR A 131 34.79 5.80 13.08
N PRO A 132 34.71 5.58 14.40
CA PRO A 132 33.55 6.00 15.18
C PRO A 132 33.59 7.53 15.33
N SER A 133 32.64 8.23 14.71
CA SER A 133 32.38 9.63 15.02
C SER A 133 31.68 9.69 16.38
N THR A 134 32.34 10.32 17.34
CA THR A 134 31.83 10.67 18.66
C THR A 134 30.70 11.70 18.53
N GLY A 135 29.48 11.24 18.28
CA GLY A 135 28.25 11.99 18.47
C GLY A 135 27.47 11.36 19.62
N ASN A 136 27.10 12.16 20.62
CA ASN A 136 26.29 11.67 21.74
C ASN A 136 25.03 10.96 21.23
N PRO A 137 24.63 9.81 21.82
CA PRO A 137 23.37 9.18 21.49
C PRO A 137 22.22 10.16 21.77
N PRO A 138 21.21 10.24 20.90
CA PRO A 138 20.08 11.12 21.13
C PRO A 138 19.28 10.60 22.34
N SER A 139 19.11 11.48 23.33
CA SER A 139 18.33 11.19 24.53
C SER A 139 16.84 11.33 24.25
N PHE A 140 16.05 10.28 24.51
CA PHE A 140 14.59 10.29 24.31
C PHE A 140 13.81 9.83 25.55
N PRO A 141 12.60 10.38 25.75
CA PRO A 141 11.78 10.12 26.92
C PRO A 141 11.20 8.70 26.90
N SER A 142 11.37 7.99 28.00
CA SER A 142 10.72 6.70 28.27
C SER A 142 9.21 6.87 28.33
N ARG A 143 8.50 6.44 27.29
CA ARG A 143 7.03 6.27 27.29
C ARG A 143 6.72 4.78 27.39
N GLN A 144 5.82 4.42 28.29
CA GLN A 144 5.35 3.04 28.48
C GLN A 144 4.53 2.63 27.26
N GLU A 145 4.99 1.62 26.51
CA GLU A 145 4.34 1.07 25.32
C GLU A 145 4.19 -0.45 25.45
N GLU A 146 3.06 -0.96 24.95
CA GLU A 146 2.68 -2.37 24.93
C GLU A 146 3.54 -3.15 23.93
N GLU A 147 4.23 -4.19 24.41
CA GLU A 147 4.96 -5.17 23.60
C GLU A 147 3.96 -6.00 22.78
N LEU A 148 3.96 -5.82 21.46
CA LEU A 148 3.17 -6.66 20.56
C LEU A 148 4.02 -7.88 20.14
N LEU A 149 3.88 -8.97 20.89
CA LEU A 149 4.45 -10.27 20.56
C LEU A 149 3.60 -10.96 19.49
N VAL A 150 4.14 -11.16 18.28
CA VAL A 150 3.61 -12.16 17.34
C VAL A 150 4.40 -13.44 17.52
N GLU A 151 4.09 -14.18 18.59
CA GLU A 151 4.62 -15.54 18.73
C GLU A 151 3.86 -16.49 17.82
N ALA A 152 4.56 -17.17 16.91
CA ALA A 152 4.05 -18.35 16.24
C ALA A 152 3.90 -19.48 17.27
N ARG A 153 2.68 -19.69 17.78
CA ARG A 153 2.40 -20.79 18.72
C ARG A 153 1.77 -21.99 18.01
N PRO A 154 2.16 -23.23 18.35
CA PRO A 154 1.54 -24.42 17.80
C PRO A 154 0.06 -24.49 18.19
N ALA A 155 -0.80 -24.94 17.26
CA ALA A 155 -2.26 -24.97 17.38
C ALA A 155 -2.82 -25.75 18.60
N SER A 156 -1.96 -26.40 19.38
CA SER A 156 -2.31 -27.32 20.47
C SER A 156 -2.44 -26.69 21.86
N GLU A 157 -2.15 -25.40 22.06
CA GLU A 157 -2.10 -24.78 23.41
C GLU A 157 -3.32 -23.90 23.79
N PHE A 158 -4.37 -23.85 22.98
CA PHE A 158 -5.44 -22.87 23.18
C PHE A 158 -6.66 -23.42 23.94
N GLY A 159 -7.06 -22.73 25.01
CA GLY A 159 -8.27 -23.01 25.80
C GLY A 159 -9.55 -22.40 25.18
N PRO A 160 -10.74 -22.90 25.54
CA PRO A 160 -11.97 -22.50 24.87
C PRO A 160 -12.50 -21.17 25.44
N LEU A 161 -12.62 -20.14 24.59
CA LEU A 161 -13.47 -18.98 24.86
C LEU A 161 -14.38 -18.70 23.67
N THR A 162 -15.67 -18.63 23.99
CA THR A 162 -16.83 -18.52 23.11
C THR A 162 -17.05 -17.08 22.65
N GLY A 163 -17.18 -16.86 21.34
CA GLY A 163 -17.88 -15.70 20.78
C GLY A 163 -17.03 -14.54 20.23
N ASN A 164 -15.87 -14.79 19.64
CA ASN A 164 -15.14 -13.75 18.89
C ASN A 164 -15.58 -13.74 17.42
N MET A 165 -15.95 -12.56 16.93
CA MET A 165 -16.27 -12.26 15.54
C MET A 165 -15.25 -11.27 15.01
N LEU A 166 -14.71 -11.52 13.82
CA LEU A 166 -13.72 -10.63 13.20
C LEU A 166 -14.41 -9.78 12.14
N GLU A 167 -14.39 -8.47 12.30
CA GLU A 167 -14.83 -7.52 11.28
C GLU A 167 -13.63 -7.07 10.45
N LEU A 168 -13.68 -7.33 9.15
CA LEU A 168 -12.71 -6.90 8.16
C LEU A 168 -13.22 -5.64 7.48
N HIS A 169 -12.67 -4.49 7.86
CA HIS A 169 -13.00 -3.19 7.30
C HIS A 169 -12.03 -2.90 6.14
N ILE A 170 -12.52 -2.91 4.91
CA ILE A 170 -11.69 -2.64 3.73
C ILE A 170 -11.44 -1.14 3.66
N THR A 171 -10.19 -0.73 3.84
CA THR A 171 -9.79 0.69 3.91
C THR A 171 -9.17 1.20 2.62
N ASP A 172 -8.92 0.31 1.65
CA ASP A 172 -8.31 0.65 0.37
C ASP A 172 -8.77 -0.34 -0.71
N GLY A 173 -8.77 0.08 -1.97
CA GLY A 173 -9.17 -0.72 -3.12
C GLY A 173 -10.65 -0.58 -3.53
N PRO A 174 -11.14 -1.41 -4.48
CA PRO A 174 -12.45 -1.25 -5.10
C PRO A 174 -13.64 -1.42 -4.13
N LEU A 175 -13.38 -1.97 -2.94
CA LEU A 175 -14.37 -2.22 -1.90
C LEU A 175 -14.15 -1.34 -0.67
N GLU A 176 -13.42 -0.22 -0.81
CA GLU A 176 -13.20 0.73 0.29
C GLU A 176 -14.52 1.12 0.98
N GLY A 177 -14.51 1.10 2.32
CA GLY A 177 -15.68 1.34 3.17
C GLY A 177 -16.58 0.13 3.40
N THR A 178 -16.30 -1.01 2.76
CA THR A 178 -17.06 -2.25 2.99
C THR A 178 -16.53 -2.97 4.23
N THR A 179 -17.44 -3.40 5.10
CA THR A 179 -17.12 -4.27 6.22
C THR A 179 -17.60 -5.68 5.94
N VAL A 180 -16.71 -6.67 6.08
CA VAL A 180 -17.03 -8.09 5.95
C VAL A 180 -16.83 -8.78 7.29
N THR A 181 -17.80 -9.57 7.70
CA THR A 181 -17.77 -10.25 9.00
C THR A 181 -17.32 -11.70 8.82
N VAL A 182 -16.32 -12.10 9.60
CA VAL A 182 -15.78 -13.46 9.67
C VAL A 182 -16.17 -14.07 11.01
N GLY A 183 -16.92 -15.17 10.95
CA GLY A 183 -17.30 -15.97 12.11
C GLY A 183 -16.27 -17.06 12.42
N GLN A 184 -16.64 -17.98 13.30
CA GLN A 184 -15.76 -19.07 13.74
C GLN A 184 -15.48 -20.12 12.64
N ASP A 185 -16.27 -20.14 11.57
CA ASP A 185 -16.04 -21.01 10.41
C ASP A 185 -14.83 -20.55 9.56
N GLY A 186 -14.23 -19.40 9.90
CA GLY A 186 -13.16 -18.79 9.14
C GLY A 186 -13.66 -18.17 7.83
N ALA A 187 -12.72 -17.70 7.02
CA ALA A 187 -12.99 -17.11 5.72
C ALA A 187 -11.80 -17.28 4.77
N ARG A 188 -12.09 -17.55 3.50
CA ARG A 188 -11.10 -17.42 2.43
C ARG A 188 -11.21 -16.06 1.77
N VAL A 189 -10.07 -15.44 1.49
CA VAL A 189 -9.97 -14.14 0.83
C VAL A 189 -9.30 -14.31 -0.52
N GLY A 190 -9.88 -13.71 -1.56
CA GLY A 190 -9.26 -13.68 -2.88
C GLY A 190 -10.21 -13.19 -3.96
N ARG A 191 -9.71 -13.09 -5.20
CA ARG A 191 -10.50 -12.53 -6.32
C ARG A 191 -11.57 -13.48 -6.86
N HIS A 192 -11.41 -14.79 -6.68
CA HIS A 192 -12.37 -15.74 -7.24
C HIS A 192 -13.67 -15.75 -6.43
N THR A 193 -14.80 -15.93 -7.11
CA THR A 193 -16.15 -15.94 -6.50
C THR A 193 -16.42 -17.13 -5.59
N SER A 194 -15.50 -18.11 -5.53
CA SER A 194 -15.58 -19.24 -4.59
C SER A 194 -15.14 -18.90 -3.17
N ASN A 195 -14.60 -17.70 -2.94
CA ASN A 195 -14.13 -17.26 -1.63
C ASN A 195 -15.26 -16.67 -0.80
N THR A 196 -15.10 -16.71 0.52
CA THR A 196 -16.01 -16.06 1.46
C THR A 196 -15.91 -14.54 1.35
N VAL A 197 -14.69 -14.03 1.21
CA VAL A 197 -14.39 -12.61 0.99
C VAL A 197 -13.86 -12.46 -0.43
N VAL A 198 -14.72 -11.95 -1.32
CA VAL A 198 -14.38 -11.76 -2.73
C VAL A 198 -13.93 -10.32 -2.95
N ILE A 199 -12.65 -10.13 -3.25
CA ILE A 199 -12.10 -8.81 -3.58
C ILE A 199 -11.74 -8.81 -5.07
N PRO A 200 -12.57 -8.20 -5.95
CA PRO A 200 -12.47 -8.35 -7.40
C PRO A 200 -11.35 -7.49 -8.02
N GLU A 201 -10.13 -7.63 -7.50
CA GLU A 201 -8.99 -6.78 -7.83
C GLU A 201 -7.86 -7.56 -8.51
N ALA A 202 -7.29 -6.99 -9.59
CA ALA A 202 -6.25 -7.66 -10.37
C ALA A 202 -5.00 -8.04 -9.56
N GLY A 203 -4.64 -7.23 -8.56
CA GLY A 203 -3.52 -7.48 -7.63
C GLY A 203 -3.79 -8.59 -6.61
N ILE A 204 -5.00 -9.15 -6.57
CA ILE A 204 -5.37 -10.24 -5.67
C ILE A 204 -5.49 -11.56 -6.44
N SER A 205 -4.78 -12.56 -5.92
CA SER A 205 -4.80 -13.93 -6.41
C SER A 205 -6.18 -14.56 -6.26
N ARG A 206 -6.48 -15.57 -7.08
CA ARG A 206 -7.80 -16.26 -7.03
C ARG A 206 -8.09 -16.81 -5.64
N LEU A 207 -7.11 -17.46 -5.05
CA LEU A 207 -7.04 -17.81 -3.63
C LEU A 207 -5.81 -17.06 -3.13
N HIS A 208 -5.97 -16.13 -2.19
CA HIS A 208 -4.89 -15.23 -1.78
C HIS A 208 -4.43 -15.53 -0.35
N CYS A 209 -5.35 -15.43 0.60
CA CYS A 209 -5.09 -15.82 1.98
C CYS A 209 -6.32 -16.49 2.58
N GLU A 210 -6.10 -17.20 3.69
CA GLU A 210 -7.11 -17.88 4.47
C GLU A 210 -7.05 -17.40 5.90
N ILE A 211 -8.22 -17.13 6.47
CA ILE A 211 -8.41 -16.77 7.87
C ILE A 211 -9.13 -17.94 8.53
N CYS A 212 -8.57 -18.45 9.62
CA CYS A 212 -9.17 -19.50 10.43
C CYS A 212 -9.36 -19.00 11.85
N HIS A 213 -10.38 -19.50 12.51
CA HIS A 213 -10.56 -19.28 13.94
C HIS A 213 -10.13 -20.56 14.67
N VAL A 214 -8.97 -20.53 15.30
CA VAL A 214 -8.39 -21.67 16.03
C VAL A 214 -8.15 -21.23 17.46
N GLY A 215 -8.65 -22.01 18.43
CA GLY A 215 -8.32 -21.73 19.83
C GLY A 215 -8.92 -20.46 20.42
N GLY A 216 -9.98 -19.90 19.82
CA GLY A 216 -10.55 -18.62 20.27
C GLY A 216 -9.90 -17.38 19.64
N GLU A 217 -8.88 -17.57 18.82
CA GLU A 217 -8.15 -16.52 18.11
C GLU A 217 -8.35 -16.66 16.60
N PHE A 218 -8.30 -15.53 15.90
CA PHE A 218 -8.28 -15.51 14.45
C PHE A 218 -6.83 -15.55 13.99
N CYS A 219 -6.53 -16.43 13.04
CA CYS A 219 -5.21 -16.54 12.42
C CYS A 219 -5.34 -16.41 10.92
N VAL A 220 -4.37 -15.77 10.27
CA VAL A 220 -4.28 -15.64 8.81
C VAL A 220 -3.09 -16.44 8.29
N ARG A 221 -3.24 -16.94 7.07
CA ARG A 221 -2.20 -17.63 6.32
C ARG A 221 -2.27 -17.22 4.85
N ASP A 222 -1.11 -16.92 4.26
CA ASP A 222 -0.98 -16.72 2.82
C ASP A 222 -1.02 -18.08 2.09
N LEU A 223 -1.76 -18.15 0.99
CA LEU A 223 -1.95 -19.38 0.19
C LEU A 223 -1.02 -19.44 -1.04
N GLY A 224 0.15 -18.81 -0.97
CA GLY A 224 1.07 -18.68 -2.10
C GLY A 224 0.61 -17.60 -3.07
N SER A 225 0.21 -16.45 -2.54
CA SER A 225 -0.23 -15.33 -3.35
C SER A 225 0.92 -14.78 -4.24
N THR A 226 0.53 -14.13 -5.34
CA THR A 226 1.50 -13.57 -6.30
C THR A 226 2.10 -12.27 -5.81
N THR A 227 1.28 -11.44 -5.17
CA THR A 227 1.67 -10.11 -4.68
C THR A 227 2.08 -10.14 -3.21
N GLY A 228 1.76 -11.21 -2.48
CA GLY A 228 2.03 -11.37 -1.06
C GLY A 228 0.87 -10.91 -0.16
N THR A 229 0.83 -11.51 1.03
CA THR A 229 0.03 -11.03 2.17
C THR A 229 0.97 -10.36 3.18
N PHE A 230 0.56 -9.20 3.69
CA PHE A 230 1.39 -8.33 4.53
C PHE A 230 0.67 -7.95 5.83
N PHE A 231 1.42 -7.71 6.90
CA PHE A 231 0.95 -7.07 8.12
C PHE A 231 1.57 -5.68 8.24
N TYR A 232 0.76 -4.64 8.28
CA TYR A 232 1.26 -3.28 8.49
C TYR A 232 1.50 -3.04 9.97
N LEU A 233 2.69 -2.52 10.27
CA LEU A 233 3.02 -2.12 11.62
C LEU A 233 2.24 -0.86 12.00
N LYS A 234 1.80 -0.80 13.26
CA LYS A 234 1.26 0.43 13.83
C LYS A 234 2.40 1.46 13.86
N PRO A 235 2.19 2.72 13.44
CA PRO A 235 3.19 3.77 13.57
C PRO A 235 3.65 3.89 15.02
N HIS A 236 4.97 3.99 15.21
CA HIS A 236 5.63 3.99 16.52
C HIS A 236 5.44 2.71 17.36
N GLY A 237 4.86 1.66 16.78
CA GLY A 237 4.77 0.35 17.42
C GLY A 237 6.08 -0.41 17.25
N ARG A 238 6.63 -0.90 18.36
CA ARG A 238 7.78 -1.82 18.33
C ARG A 238 7.33 -3.21 17.91
N PHE A 239 7.95 -3.74 16.87
CA PHE A 239 7.74 -5.11 16.41
C PHE A 239 9.01 -5.92 16.55
N GLN A 240 8.97 -7.02 17.28
CA GLN A 240 10.15 -7.86 17.51
C GLN A 240 10.60 -8.52 16.21
N MET A 241 11.90 -8.40 15.93
CA MET A 241 12.55 -9.03 14.79
C MET A 241 13.09 -10.40 15.18
N PHE A 242 12.74 -11.42 14.40
CA PHE A 242 13.22 -12.79 14.55
C PHE A 242 13.80 -13.31 13.23
N MET A 243 14.57 -14.39 13.30
CA MET A 243 15.17 -15.00 12.11
C MET A 243 14.11 -15.44 11.09
N GLY A 244 14.32 -15.09 9.83
CA GLY A 244 13.38 -15.36 8.74
C GLY A 244 12.31 -14.29 8.56
N LEU A 245 12.18 -13.31 9.47
CA LEU A 245 11.23 -12.21 9.32
C LEU A 245 11.54 -11.39 8.06
N MET A 246 10.54 -11.25 7.20
CA MET A 246 10.61 -10.42 5.99
C MET A 246 9.95 -9.07 6.25
N VAL A 247 10.70 -8.00 6.06
CA VAL A 247 10.23 -6.62 6.23
C VAL A 247 10.25 -5.93 4.88
N LYS A 248 9.19 -5.20 4.59
CA LYS A 248 9.03 -4.34 3.42
C LYS A 248 8.90 -2.88 3.86
N LEU A 249 9.72 -2.03 3.24
CA LEU A 249 9.72 -0.58 3.36
C LEU A 249 9.68 -0.01 1.95
N GLY A 250 8.53 0.48 1.51
CA GLY A 250 8.39 0.92 0.12
C GLY A 250 8.57 -0.24 -0.88
N GLU A 251 9.54 -0.12 -1.79
CA GLU A 251 9.93 -1.17 -2.74
C GLU A 251 11.08 -2.04 -2.24
N THR A 252 11.69 -1.65 -1.12
CA THR A 252 12.80 -2.35 -0.52
C THR A 252 12.27 -3.43 0.43
N GLU A 253 12.62 -4.68 0.15
CA GLU A 253 12.31 -5.82 1.02
C GLU A 253 13.62 -6.44 1.51
N PHE A 254 13.69 -6.73 2.80
CA PHE A 254 14.81 -7.46 3.40
C PHE A 254 14.33 -8.55 4.34
N VAL A 255 15.15 -9.57 4.50
CA VAL A 255 14.90 -10.71 5.39
C VAL A 255 15.98 -10.77 6.46
N VAL A 256 15.59 -11.09 7.70
CA VAL A 256 16.53 -11.37 8.78
C VAL A 256 17.16 -12.73 8.55
N VAL A 257 18.49 -12.77 8.33
CA VAL A 257 19.21 -14.02 8.05
C VAL A 257 20.02 -14.53 9.25
N SER A 258 20.34 -13.65 10.21
CA SER A 258 21.05 -14.02 11.42
C SER A 258 20.79 -12.99 12.51
N GLN A 259 20.66 -13.44 13.74
CA GLN A 259 20.53 -12.61 14.93
C GLN A 259 21.39 -13.22 16.04
N THR A 260 22.27 -12.42 16.62
CA THR A 260 23.13 -12.84 17.73
C THR A 260 22.66 -12.10 18.98
N GLY A 261 22.44 -12.83 20.07
CA GLY A 261 21.81 -12.31 21.30
C GLY A 261 22.71 -12.42 22.53
N GLU A 262 23.94 -11.93 22.47
CA GLU A 262 24.77 -11.75 23.67
C GLU A 262 24.77 -10.26 24.03
N SER A 263 24.28 -9.88 25.21
CA SER A 263 23.84 -8.51 25.61
C SER A 263 24.79 -7.33 25.33
N LEU A 264 26.05 -7.55 24.96
CA LEU A 264 27.03 -6.50 24.63
C LEU A 264 27.55 -6.57 23.19
N ALA A 265 27.22 -7.62 22.44
CA ALA A 265 27.65 -7.89 21.07
C ALA A 265 26.48 -8.34 20.17
N SER A 266 25.25 -7.94 20.50
CA SER A 266 24.09 -8.26 19.67
C SER A 266 24.26 -7.64 18.27
N GLU A 267 24.22 -8.51 17.26
CA GLU A 267 24.28 -8.12 15.85
C GLU A 267 23.13 -8.80 15.11
N LEU A 268 22.42 -8.01 14.31
CA LEU A 268 21.38 -8.48 13.41
C LEU A 268 21.89 -8.34 11.97
N VAL A 269 21.79 -9.40 11.19
CA VAL A 269 22.17 -9.41 9.78
C VAL A 269 20.92 -9.53 8.94
N VAL A 270 20.72 -8.56 8.05
CA VAL A 270 19.62 -8.55 7.08
C VAL A 270 20.17 -8.73 5.68
N LEU A 271 19.42 -9.45 4.84
CA LEU A 271 19.69 -9.63 3.42
C LEU A 271 18.58 -8.96 2.63
N PHE A 272 18.92 -8.05 1.74
CA PHE A 272 17.96 -7.42 0.85
C PHE A 272 17.51 -8.42 -0.22
N TYR A 273 16.21 -8.68 -0.25
CA TYR A 273 15.55 -9.61 -1.16
C TYR A 273 15.00 -8.91 -2.41
N GLU A 274 14.50 -7.69 -2.24
CA GLU A 274 13.92 -6.88 -3.32
C GLU A 274 14.30 -5.40 -3.16
N GLY A 275 14.25 -4.63 -4.24
CA GLY A 275 14.56 -3.20 -4.26
C GLY A 275 16.00 -2.86 -4.69
N PRO A 276 16.42 -1.59 -4.56
CA PRO A 276 17.69 -1.09 -5.11
C PRO A 276 18.93 -1.77 -4.52
N LEU A 277 18.81 -2.32 -3.31
CA LEU A 277 19.89 -3.00 -2.60
C LEU A 277 19.84 -4.53 -2.72
N MET A 278 19.04 -5.09 -3.64
CA MET A 278 18.87 -6.54 -3.78
C MET A 278 20.20 -7.32 -3.77
N GLY A 279 20.28 -8.35 -2.94
CA GLY A 279 21.45 -9.20 -2.75
C GLY A 279 22.48 -8.65 -1.75
N HIS A 280 22.36 -7.40 -1.32
CA HIS A 280 23.24 -6.81 -0.33
C HIS A 280 22.95 -7.35 1.07
N LYS A 281 23.97 -7.45 1.93
CA LYS A 281 23.83 -7.79 3.35
C LYS A 281 24.20 -6.59 4.21
N ALA A 282 23.30 -6.17 5.09
CA ALA A 282 23.60 -5.14 6.08
C ALA A 282 23.71 -5.77 7.47
N ARG A 283 24.69 -5.27 8.24
CA ARG A 283 24.85 -5.60 9.66
C ARG A 283 24.33 -4.45 10.49
N ILE A 284 23.49 -4.79 11.46
CA ILE A 284 22.83 -3.85 12.34
C ILE A 284 23.45 -4.04 13.73
N PRO A 285 24.19 -3.05 14.24
CA PRO A 285 24.79 -3.10 15.56
C PRO A 285 23.72 -2.99 16.67
N ALA A 286 24.08 -3.39 17.89
CA ALA A 286 23.26 -3.20 19.09
C ALA A 286 22.91 -1.73 19.39
N SER A 287 23.61 -0.74 18.81
CA SER A 287 23.21 0.67 18.92
C SER A 287 21.93 1.02 18.15
N GLY A 288 21.42 0.09 17.32
CA GLY A 288 20.33 0.34 16.41
C GLY A 288 20.77 1.12 15.17
N ILE A 289 19.85 1.24 14.21
CA ILE A 289 20.01 2.02 12.98
C ILE A 289 18.71 2.73 12.60
N THR A 290 18.83 3.90 11.98
CA THR A 290 17.71 4.54 11.27
C THR A 290 17.74 4.20 9.78
N ILE A 291 16.56 4.08 9.18
CA ILE A 291 16.34 3.73 7.78
C ILE A 291 15.50 4.81 7.12
N GLY A 292 15.97 5.33 6.00
CA GLY A 292 15.22 6.33 5.25
C GLY A 292 15.94 6.83 4.03
N ARG A 293 15.31 7.74 3.29
CA ARG A 293 15.83 8.30 2.04
C ARG A 293 16.87 9.40 2.27
N ARG A 294 16.87 10.05 3.45
CA ARG A 294 17.82 11.13 3.78
C ARG A 294 19.18 10.57 4.24
N HIS A 295 20.24 11.32 3.94
CA HIS A 295 21.63 10.93 4.22
C HIS A 295 22.03 10.96 5.69
N ASP A 296 21.19 11.51 6.56
CA ASP A 296 21.35 11.47 8.01
C ASP A 296 20.87 10.15 8.63
N ASN A 297 20.27 9.26 7.84
CA ASN A 297 20.00 7.88 8.27
C ASN A 297 21.24 6.99 8.17
N ASN A 298 21.29 5.95 9.00
CA ASN A 298 22.36 4.96 8.94
C ASN A 298 22.25 4.07 7.68
N LEU A 299 21.04 3.65 7.34
CA LEU A 299 20.73 2.94 6.09
C LEU A 299 19.98 3.89 5.16
N VAL A 300 20.70 4.40 4.16
CA VAL A 300 20.18 5.38 3.23
C VAL A 300 19.65 4.72 1.96
N LEU A 301 18.35 4.85 1.69
CA LEU A 301 17.66 4.30 0.53
C LEU A 301 17.31 5.39 -0.49
N VAL A 302 18.31 6.16 -0.96
CA VAL A 302 18.10 7.33 -1.87
C VAL A 302 17.35 6.95 -3.15
N GLN A 303 17.62 5.74 -3.66
CA GLN A 303 17.06 5.24 -4.91
C GLN A 303 15.62 4.74 -4.77
N ASP A 304 15.12 4.59 -3.54
CA ASP A 304 13.74 4.18 -3.27
C ASP A 304 12.92 5.39 -2.81
N GLY A 305 12.29 6.06 -3.76
CA GLY A 305 11.37 7.18 -3.53
C GLY A 305 10.04 6.81 -2.90
N THR A 306 9.73 5.52 -2.73
CA THR A 306 8.59 5.09 -1.92
C THR A 306 8.95 5.00 -0.43
N VAL A 307 10.25 5.11 -0.11
CA VAL A 307 10.76 5.24 1.26
C VAL A 307 10.74 6.71 1.69
N SER A 308 10.29 6.89 2.93
CA SER A 308 10.17 8.18 3.60
C SER A 308 11.53 8.76 3.95
N ALA A 309 11.61 10.06 4.20
CA ALA A 309 12.87 10.71 4.56
C ALA A 309 13.47 10.07 5.83
N HIS A 310 12.64 9.85 6.84
CA HIS A 310 12.90 8.96 7.97
C HIS A 310 11.75 7.96 8.04
N HIS A 311 11.99 6.72 7.60
CA HIS A 311 10.90 5.78 7.36
C HIS A 311 10.71 4.82 8.54
N ALA A 312 11.78 4.17 8.98
CA ALA A 312 11.75 3.22 10.07
C ALA A 312 13.05 3.27 10.87
N MET A 313 13.03 2.69 12.06
CA MET A 313 14.20 2.50 12.89
C MET A 313 14.24 1.07 13.40
N ILE A 314 15.45 0.53 13.53
CA ILE A 314 15.69 -0.74 14.20
C ILE A 314 16.42 -0.43 15.49
N ILE A 315 15.84 -0.84 16.62
CA ILE A 315 16.36 -0.65 17.96
C ILE A 315 16.78 -2.02 18.50
N CYS A 316 17.85 -2.07 19.29
CA CYS A 316 18.13 -3.23 20.13
C CYS A 316 17.80 -2.89 21.58
N ASP A 317 16.96 -3.70 22.21
CA ASP A 317 16.59 -3.58 23.62
C ASP A 317 16.70 -4.96 24.28
N GLY A 318 17.36 -5.03 25.44
CA GLY A 318 17.59 -6.31 26.12
C GLY A 318 18.37 -7.38 25.35
N GLY A 319 19.02 -7.02 24.22
CA GLY A 319 19.68 -7.97 23.32
C GLY A 319 18.79 -8.51 22.18
N GLU A 320 17.52 -8.11 22.16
CA GLU A 320 16.57 -8.39 21.10
C GLU A 320 16.46 -7.19 20.17
N PHE A 321 16.09 -7.43 18.91
CA PHE A 321 15.94 -6.37 17.92
C PHE A 321 14.46 -6.11 17.66
N PHE A 322 14.11 -4.84 17.52
CA PHE A 322 12.77 -4.39 17.23
C PHE A 322 12.81 -3.43 16.05
N ILE A 323 11.81 -3.49 15.18
CA ILE A 323 11.59 -2.49 14.15
C ILE A 323 10.40 -1.60 14.53
N GLU A 324 10.56 -0.30 14.30
CA GLU A 324 9.55 0.72 14.56
C GLU A 324 9.36 1.56 13.30
N ASP A 325 8.11 1.72 12.85
CA ASP A 325 7.76 2.65 11.79
C ASP A 325 7.71 4.09 12.34
N LEU A 326 8.40 5.03 11.70
CA LEU A 326 8.51 6.41 12.18
C LEU A 326 7.37 7.32 11.67
N GLY A 327 6.22 6.74 11.31
CA GLY A 327 5.11 7.46 10.69
C GLY A 327 5.33 7.63 9.19
N SER A 328 5.84 6.60 8.53
CA SER A 328 6.13 6.66 7.11
C SER A 328 4.87 6.76 6.25
N CYS A 329 4.98 7.34 5.05
CA CYS A 329 3.80 7.47 4.17
C CYS A 329 3.25 6.12 3.72
N ASN A 330 4.12 5.22 3.24
CA ASN A 330 3.69 3.91 2.75
C ASN A 330 3.46 2.87 3.87
N GLY A 331 3.99 3.14 5.06
CA GLY A 331 4.01 2.21 6.18
C GLY A 331 5.12 1.17 6.02
N THR A 332 5.60 0.70 7.17
CA THR A 332 6.40 -0.52 7.29
C THR A 332 5.49 -1.72 7.38
N CYS A 333 5.76 -2.78 6.62
CA CYS A 333 4.98 -4.01 6.71
C CYS A 333 5.82 -5.28 6.75
N ILE A 334 5.29 -6.30 7.41
CA ILE A 334 5.84 -7.64 7.50
C ILE A 334 5.22 -8.50 6.42
N ARG A 335 6.04 -9.14 5.60
CA ARG A 335 5.58 -10.07 4.57
C ARG A 335 5.49 -11.48 5.14
N LEU A 336 4.34 -12.14 4.97
CA LEU A 336 4.09 -13.45 5.59
C LEU A 336 4.80 -14.62 4.90
N SER A 337 5.02 -14.51 3.59
CA SER A 337 5.68 -15.55 2.79
C SER A 337 6.34 -14.99 1.55
N THR A 338 7.33 -15.73 1.04
CA THR A 338 7.91 -15.47 -0.27
C THR A 338 6.91 -15.72 -1.40
N GLU A 339 7.16 -15.16 -2.58
CA GLU A 339 6.25 -15.28 -3.72
C GLU A 339 5.91 -16.76 -4.01
N ARG A 340 4.61 -17.07 -4.16
CA ARG A 340 4.11 -18.43 -4.45
C ARG A 340 4.41 -19.50 -3.39
N THR A 341 4.70 -19.09 -2.16
CA THR A 341 4.86 -20.03 -1.03
C THR A 341 3.78 -19.78 0.02
N GLU A 342 3.24 -20.86 0.60
CA GLU A 342 2.31 -20.74 1.72
C GLU A 342 3.05 -20.25 2.97
N SER A 343 2.42 -19.39 3.76
CA SER A 343 2.97 -18.98 5.06
C SER A 343 2.56 -19.95 6.17
N ASP A 344 3.19 -19.82 7.33
CA ASP A 344 2.62 -20.35 8.58
C ASP A 344 1.39 -19.53 9.01
N TRP A 345 0.70 -20.01 10.05
CA TRP A 345 -0.42 -19.29 10.67
C TRP A 345 0.10 -18.12 11.51
N HIS A 346 -0.45 -16.94 11.28
CA HIS A 346 -0.14 -15.72 12.03
C HIS A 346 -1.39 -15.23 12.75
N ALA A 347 -1.29 -14.99 14.06
CA ALA A 347 -2.41 -14.47 14.83
C ALA A 347 -2.78 -13.05 14.36
N LEU A 348 -4.09 -12.78 14.29
CA LEU A 348 -4.67 -11.47 14.04
C LEU A 348 -5.11 -10.86 15.37
N LEU A 349 -4.57 -9.69 15.68
CA LEU A 349 -4.92 -8.91 16.87
C LEU A 349 -5.90 -7.78 16.52
N ASP A 350 -6.52 -7.21 17.55
CA ASP A 350 -7.46 -6.12 17.38
C ASP A 350 -6.74 -4.84 16.92
N GLY A 351 -7.25 -4.24 15.85
CA GLY A 351 -6.64 -3.08 15.21
C GLY A 351 -5.46 -3.38 14.31
N ASP A 352 -5.20 -4.66 13.97
CA ASP A 352 -4.19 -5.00 12.97
C ASP A 352 -4.65 -4.59 11.57
N VAL A 353 -3.69 -4.27 10.71
CA VAL A 353 -3.95 -3.91 9.31
C VAL A 353 -3.29 -4.94 8.41
N LEU A 354 -4.11 -5.77 7.76
CA LEU A 354 -3.70 -6.78 6.80
C LEU A 354 -3.66 -6.18 5.39
N GLY A 355 -2.58 -6.43 4.66
CA GLY A 355 -2.47 -6.18 3.23
C GLY A 355 -2.68 -7.47 2.45
N ALA A 356 -3.68 -7.52 1.57
CA ALA A 356 -3.83 -8.57 0.58
C ALA A 356 -3.51 -7.98 -0.80
N GLY A 357 -2.29 -8.21 -1.30
CA GLY A 357 -1.75 -7.46 -2.44
C GLY A 357 -1.72 -5.96 -2.15
N CYS A 358 -2.46 -5.17 -2.93
CA CYS A 358 -2.58 -3.72 -2.76
C CYS A 358 -3.82 -3.28 -1.95
N THR A 359 -4.66 -4.20 -1.50
CA THR A 359 -5.82 -3.88 -0.66
C THR A 359 -5.43 -3.92 0.81
N LYS A 360 -5.71 -2.83 1.55
CA LYS A 360 -5.57 -2.77 3.01
C LYS A 360 -6.90 -3.09 3.69
N ILE A 361 -6.83 -3.93 4.72
CA ILE A 361 -7.96 -4.45 5.47
C ILE A 361 -7.67 -4.24 6.96
N HIS A 362 -8.45 -3.39 7.61
CA HIS A 362 -8.38 -3.19 9.05
C HIS A 362 -9.20 -4.26 9.77
N CYS A 363 -8.55 -4.98 10.67
CA CYS A 363 -9.11 -6.08 11.44
C CYS A 363 -9.61 -5.55 12.80
N THR A 364 -10.89 -5.74 13.08
CA THR A 364 -11.50 -5.38 14.36
C THR A 364 -12.11 -6.62 15.00
N LEU A 365 -11.62 -7.04 16.16
CA LEU A 365 -12.20 -8.14 16.92
C LEU A 365 -13.37 -7.65 17.76
N ARG A 366 -14.55 -8.22 17.52
CA ARG A 366 -15.74 -7.98 18.32
C ARG A 366 -16.06 -9.19 19.18
N ARG A 367 -16.21 -8.96 20.48
CA ARG A 367 -16.81 -9.94 21.39
C ARG A 367 -18.32 -9.88 21.22
N GLN A 368 -18.96 -11.01 20.93
CA GLN A 368 -20.40 -11.14 21.11
C GLN A 368 -20.71 -10.94 22.60
N ARG A 369 -21.56 -9.96 22.90
CA ARG A 369 -22.07 -9.73 24.26
C ARG A 369 -23.16 -10.72 24.62
#